data_AF-A0A6G7Y070-F1
#
_entry.id   AF-A0A6G7Y070-F1
#
_cell.length_a   1.000
_cell.length_b   1.000
_cell.length_c   1.000
_cell.angle_alpha   90.00
_cell.angle_beta   90.00
_cell.angle_gamma   90.00
#
_symmetry.space_group_name_H-M   'P 1'
#
loop_
_entity.id
_entity.type
_entity.pdbx_description
1 polymer ?
#
loop_
_entity_poly.entity_id
_entity_poly.type
_entity_poly.pdbx_seq_one_letter_code
_entity_poly.pdbx_strand_id
1 'polypeptide(L)'
;MIKYEDSISMLIESFPEMRSEYQKDQLYYFGLPYIFYESVFRQYIVRIISEENAEVIGTVFNFIEELLQDGDEKINDLVAIAILEGLFFEEGVAKIDACSKSFFGRLTNEMWIGLKSFYL
;
A
#
# COMPACT_ATOMS: atom_id res chain seq x y z
N MET A 1 -8.80 0.65 15.88
CA MET A 1 -9.53 0.21 14.68
C MET A 1 -9.54 1.36 13.69
N ILE A 2 -8.76 1.22 12.63
CA ILE A 2 -8.62 2.17 11.54
C ILE A 2 -9.82 2.02 10.62
N LYS A 3 -10.46 3.13 10.28
CA LYS A 3 -11.60 3.13 9.38
C LYS A 3 -11.17 3.46 7.96
N TYR A 4 -11.85 2.85 7.01
CA TYR A 4 -11.66 3.13 5.58
C TYR A 4 -11.71 4.62 5.23
N GLU A 5 -12.66 5.37 5.79
CA GLU A 5 -12.84 6.81 5.53
C GLU A 5 -11.66 7.69 5.99
N ASP A 6 -10.89 7.23 6.98
CA ASP A 6 -9.77 7.96 7.57
C ASP A 6 -8.40 7.56 6.97
N SER A 7 -8.38 6.54 6.10
CA SER A 7 -7.14 5.94 5.57
C SER A 7 -6.26 6.94 4.80
N ILE A 8 -6.84 7.83 3.99
CA ILE A 8 -6.07 8.85 3.26
C ILE A 8 -5.41 9.84 4.23
N SER A 9 -6.12 10.27 5.27
CA SER A 9 -5.53 11.17 6.29
C SER A 9 -4.36 10.51 6.99
N MET A 10 -4.50 9.25 7.39
CA MET A 10 -3.42 8.50 8.01
C MET A 10 -2.22 8.34 7.07
N LEU A 11 -2.47 8.01 5.80
CA LEU A 11 -1.43 7.93 4.79
C LEU A 11 -0.67 9.26 4.65
N ILE A 12 -1.37 10.39 4.62
CA ILE A 12 -0.75 11.72 4.52
C ILE A 12 0.01 12.10 5.79
N GLU A 13 -0.41 11.61 6.96
CA GLU A 13 0.33 11.81 8.22
C GLU A 13 1.64 11.01 8.23
N SER A 14 1.62 9.78 7.74
CA SER A 14 2.81 8.92 7.60
C SER A 14 3.73 9.35 6.45
N PHE A 15 3.16 9.87 5.36
CA PHE A 15 3.88 10.30 4.15
C PHE A 15 3.43 11.71 3.74
N PRO A 16 3.92 12.77 4.43
CA PRO A 16 3.50 14.15 4.21
C PRO A 16 3.63 14.64 2.76
N GLU A 17 4.53 14.07 1.97
CA GLU A 17 4.69 14.35 0.55
C GLU A 17 3.42 14.07 -0.27
N MET A 18 2.60 13.11 0.14
CA MET A 18 1.35 12.73 -0.52
C MET A 18 0.27 13.80 -0.40
N ARG A 19 0.40 14.74 0.56
CA ARG A 19 -0.57 15.81 0.79
C ARG A 19 -0.82 16.64 -0.47
N SER A 20 0.26 16.96 -1.18
CA SER A 20 0.19 17.78 -2.38
C SER A 20 -0.58 17.09 -3.50
N GLU A 21 -0.42 15.77 -3.67
CA GLU A 21 -1.13 14.98 -4.66
C GLU A 21 -2.62 14.86 -4.33
N TYR A 22 -2.94 14.67 -3.05
CA TYR A 22 -4.34 14.63 -2.60
C TYR A 22 -5.07 15.96 -2.80
N GLN A 23 -4.39 17.08 -2.54
CA GLN A 23 -5.00 18.41 -2.66
C GLN A 23 -5.25 18.85 -4.10
N LYS A 24 -4.56 18.28 -5.10
CA LYS A 24 -4.80 18.60 -6.52
C LYS A 24 -6.22 18.23 -6.94
N ASP A 25 -6.69 17.06 -6.52
CA ASP A 25 -7.97 16.49 -6.97
C ASP A 25 -8.80 15.96 -5.79
N GLN A 26 -8.88 16.70 -4.69
CA GLN A 26 -9.56 16.24 -3.46
C GLN A 26 -11.01 15.76 -3.70
N LEU A 27 -11.76 16.42 -4.59
CA LEU A 27 -13.12 16.03 -4.94
C LEU A 27 -13.20 14.67 -5.65
N TYR A 28 -12.17 14.30 -6.40
CA TYR A 28 -12.10 13.02 -7.09
C TYR A 28 -11.90 11.85 -6.12
N TYR A 29 -11.18 12.10 -5.01
CA TYR A 29 -10.90 11.09 -3.98
C TYR A 29 -11.95 11.03 -2.87
N PHE A 30 -12.89 11.99 -2.81
CA PHE A 30 -13.85 12.09 -1.72
C PHE A 30 -14.74 10.84 -1.61
N GLY A 31 -14.68 10.16 -0.46
CA GLY A 31 -15.39 8.90 -0.22
C GLY A 31 -14.82 7.69 -0.97
N LEU A 32 -13.73 7.86 -1.73
CA LEU A 32 -13.11 6.83 -2.55
C LEU A 32 -11.59 6.68 -2.25
N PRO A 33 -11.18 6.38 -0.99
CA PRO A 33 -9.78 6.08 -0.65
C PRO A 33 -9.07 5.10 -1.57
N TYR A 34 -9.77 4.05 -1.99
CA TYR A 34 -9.28 3.07 -2.96
C TYR A 34 -8.58 3.70 -4.17
N ILE A 35 -9.19 4.74 -4.77
CA ILE A 35 -8.64 5.40 -5.94
C ILE A 35 -7.30 6.06 -5.62
N PHE A 36 -7.18 6.75 -4.48
CA PHE A 36 -5.94 7.42 -4.10
C PHE A 36 -4.81 6.42 -3.82
N TYR A 37 -5.14 5.31 -3.14
CA TYR A 37 -4.18 4.25 -2.88
C TYR A 37 -3.69 3.58 -4.16
N GLU A 38 -4.61 3.28 -5.08
CA GLU A 38 -4.27 2.68 -6.37
C GLU A 38 -3.48 3.62 -7.29
N SER A 39 -3.95 4.85 -7.49
CA SER A 39 -3.38 5.74 -8.51
C SER A 39 -2.17 6.53 -8.03
N VAL A 40 -2.03 6.75 -6.72
CA VAL A 40 -0.97 7.58 -6.13
C VAL A 40 -0.04 6.74 -5.26
N PHE A 41 -0.57 6.10 -4.22
CA PHE A 41 0.29 5.43 -3.24
C PHE A 41 0.99 4.19 -3.79
N ARG A 42 0.30 3.36 -4.59
CA ARG A 42 0.93 2.21 -5.26
C ARG A 42 2.06 2.65 -6.19
N GLN A 43 1.85 3.71 -6.97
CA GLN A 43 2.87 4.25 -7.87
C GLN A 43 4.09 4.79 -7.08
N TYR A 44 3.85 5.38 -5.91
CA TYR A 44 4.92 5.73 -4.99
C TYR A 44 5.71 4.50 -4.51
N ILE A 45 5.02 3.41 -4.14
CA ILE A 45 5.66 2.15 -3.72
C ILE A 45 6.54 1.58 -4.83
N VAL A 46 6.04 1.53 -6.07
CA VAL A 46 6.81 1.04 -7.22
C VAL A 46 8.07 1.89 -7.43
N ARG A 47 7.95 3.22 -7.31
CA ARG A 47 9.08 4.14 -7.45
C ARG A 47 10.14 3.91 -6.37
N ILE A 48 9.78 3.88 -5.08
CA ILE A 48 10.76 3.71 -4.00
C ILE A 48 11.46 2.35 -4.05
N ILE A 49 10.75 1.28 -4.47
CA ILE A 49 11.33 -0.05 -4.67
C ILE A 49 12.34 -0.01 -5.82
N SER A 50 12.02 0.71 -6.90
CA SER A 50 12.92 0.87 -8.05
C SER A 50 14.15 1.70 -7.71
N GLU A 51 14.03 2.69 -6.83
CA GLU A 51 15.11 3.53 -6.30
C GLU A 51 15.93 2.83 -5.20
N GLU A 52 15.54 1.62 -4.79
CA GLU A 52 16.21 0.79 -3.77
C GLU A 52 16.43 1.50 -2.42
N ASN A 53 15.50 2.41 -2.06
CA ASN A 53 15.56 3.15 -0.81
C ASN A 53 15.03 2.30 0.36
N ALA A 54 15.89 1.43 0.91
CA ALA A 54 15.54 0.47 1.96
C ALA A 54 14.86 1.09 3.20
N GLU A 55 15.26 2.28 3.62
CA GLU A 55 14.66 2.97 4.78
C GLU A 55 13.19 3.32 4.52
N VAL A 56 12.92 3.92 3.36
CA VAL A 56 11.55 4.33 2.98
C VAL A 56 10.70 3.10 2.66
N ILE A 57 11.26 2.09 1.99
CA ILE A 57 10.59 0.81 1.73
C ILE A 57 10.13 0.18 3.05
N GLY A 58 11.01 0.12 4.06
CA GLY A 58 10.66 -0.41 5.38
C GLY A 58 9.55 0.40 6.05
N THR A 59 9.58 1.72 5.95
CA THR A 59 8.54 2.61 6.49
C THR A 59 7.19 2.34 5.83
N VAL A 60 7.17 2.15 4.51
CA VAL A 60 5.94 1.85 3.77
C VAL A 60 5.35 0.50 4.16
N PHE A 61 6.16 -0.56 4.20
CA PHE A 61 5.61 -1.87 4.56
C PHE A 61 5.25 -1.98 6.05
N ASN A 62 5.88 -1.21 6.93
CA ASN A 62 5.41 -1.06 8.31
C ASN A 62 4.03 -0.38 8.39
N PHE A 63 3.81 0.68 7.60
CA PHE A 63 2.50 1.32 7.52
C PHE A 63 1.43 0.36 6.96
N ILE A 64 1.76 -0.40 5.92
CA ILE A 64 0.84 -1.41 5.36
C ILE A 64 0.51 -2.50 6.40
N GLU A 65 1.50 -2.96 7.16
CA GLU A 65 1.28 -3.92 8.25
C GLU A 65 0.38 -3.35 9.35
N GLU A 66 0.56 -2.08 9.73
CA GLU A 66 -0.30 -1.39 10.69
C GLU A 66 -1.75 -1.32 10.21
N LEU A 67 -1.96 -0.99 8.93
CA LEU A 67 -3.30 -1.00 8.32
C LEU A 67 -3.95 -2.39 8.41
N LEU A 68 -3.21 -3.46 8.13
CA LEU A 68 -3.73 -4.83 8.22
C LEU A 68 -3.98 -5.29 9.66
N GLN A 69 -3.18 -4.81 10.61
CA GLN A 69 -3.28 -5.20 12.01
C GLN A 69 -4.47 -4.53 12.69
N ASP A 70 -4.64 -3.23 12.45
CA ASP A 70 -5.59 -2.39 13.17
C ASP A 70 -6.80 -1.96 12.32
N GLY A 71 -6.82 -2.30 11.02
CA GLY A 71 -7.90 -1.99 10.08
C GLY A 71 -9.17 -2.80 10.25
N ASP A 72 -10.28 -2.22 9.79
CA ASP A 72 -11.51 -2.96 9.54
C ASP A 72 -11.42 -3.80 8.25
N GLU A 73 -12.47 -4.57 7.95
CA GLU A 73 -12.54 -5.40 6.74
C GLU A 73 -12.32 -4.59 5.45
N LYS A 74 -12.80 -3.35 5.39
CA LYS A 74 -12.63 -2.49 4.21
C LYS A 74 -11.20 -1.99 4.05
N ILE A 75 -10.48 -1.77 5.16
CA ILE A 75 -9.03 -1.50 5.11
C ILE A 75 -8.27 -2.73 4.63
N ASN A 76 -8.65 -3.92 5.09
CA ASN A 76 -8.02 -5.15 4.62
C ASN A 76 -8.22 -5.35 3.11
N ASP A 77 -9.44 -5.12 2.61
CA ASP A 77 -9.73 -5.16 1.17
C ASP A 77 -8.96 -4.07 0.40
N LEU A 78 -8.88 -2.85 0.95
CA LEU A 78 -8.10 -1.76 0.38
C LEU A 78 -6.64 -2.14 0.19
N VAL A 79 -6.00 -2.70 1.23
CA VAL A 79 -4.60 -3.12 1.16
C VAL A 79 -4.44 -4.30 0.21
N ALA A 80 -5.29 -5.32 0.31
CA ALA A 80 -5.19 -6.53 -0.49
C ALA A 80 -5.29 -6.22 -1.99
N ILE A 81 -6.28 -5.41 -2.39
CA ILE A 81 -6.59 -5.15 -3.80
C ILE A 81 -5.78 -3.97 -4.33
N ALA A 82 -5.93 -2.78 -3.71
CA ALA A 82 -5.37 -1.55 -4.26
C ALA A 82 -3.84 -1.53 -4.21
N ILE A 83 -3.25 -2.23 -3.23
CA ILE A 83 -1.80 -2.27 -3.03
C ILE A 83 -1.24 -3.63 -3.46
N LEU A 84 -1.50 -4.71 -2.72
CA LEU A 84 -0.74 -5.95 -2.88
C LEU A 84 -1.04 -6.66 -4.19
N GLU A 85 -2.31 -6.82 -4.57
CA GLU A 85 -2.69 -7.39 -5.85
C GLU A 85 -2.21 -6.53 -7.01
N GLY A 86 -2.38 -5.21 -6.92
CA GLY A 86 -1.81 -4.28 -7.90
C GLY A 86 -0.31 -4.49 -8.10
N LEU A 87 0.46 -4.51 -7.01
CA LEU A 87 1.91 -4.77 -7.00
C LEU A 87 2.30 -6.14 -7.58
N PHE A 88 1.45 -7.16 -7.40
CA PHE A 88 1.67 -8.49 -7.97
C PHE A 88 1.65 -8.47 -9.51
N PHE A 89 0.87 -7.56 -10.11
CA PHE A 89 0.77 -7.42 -11.56
C PHE A 89 1.67 -6.31 -12.15
N GLU A 90 2.43 -5.58 -11.33
CA GLU A 90 3.35 -4.54 -11.81
C GLU A 90 4.56 -5.14 -12.56
N GLU A 91 5.05 -4.39 -13.56
CA GLU A 91 6.33 -4.67 -14.21
C GLU A 91 7.46 -4.52 -13.19
N GLY A 92 7.96 -5.65 -12.67
CA GLY A 92 8.95 -5.65 -11.60
C GLY A 92 8.57 -6.46 -10.36
N VAL A 93 7.52 -7.30 -10.42
CA VAL A 93 7.12 -8.21 -9.34
C VAL A 93 8.29 -9.01 -8.74
N ALA A 94 9.32 -9.35 -9.51
CA ALA A 94 10.52 -10.02 -8.99
C ALA A 94 11.29 -9.18 -7.94
N LYS A 95 11.34 -7.85 -8.09
CA LYS A 95 11.93 -6.95 -7.09
C LYS A 95 11.03 -6.85 -5.86
N ILE A 96 9.72 -6.79 -6.05
CA ILE A 96 8.73 -6.78 -4.97
C ILE A 96 8.83 -8.09 -4.16
N ASP A 97 9.03 -9.23 -4.84
CA ASP A 97 9.29 -10.52 -4.22
C ASP A 97 10.59 -10.59 -3.44
N ALA A 98 11.62 -9.87 -3.86
CA ALA A 98 12.84 -9.73 -3.08
C ALA A 98 12.58 -8.88 -1.83
N CYS A 99 11.85 -7.76 -1.97
CA CYS A 99 11.44 -6.91 -0.84
C CYS A 99 10.61 -7.67 0.18
N SER A 100 9.73 -8.58 -0.25
CA SER A 100 8.84 -9.33 0.64
C SER A 100 9.60 -10.15 1.69
N LYS A 101 10.81 -10.61 1.36
CA LYS A 101 11.66 -11.38 2.28
C LYS A 101 12.29 -10.55 3.38
N SER A 102 12.33 -9.23 3.22
CA SER A 102 13.08 -8.32 4.11
C SER A 102 12.20 -7.29 4.80
N PHE A 103 11.13 -6.84 4.16
CA PHE A 103 10.35 -5.69 4.64
C PHE A 103 8.89 -6.01 4.97
N PHE A 104 8.33 -7.12 4.47
CA PHE A 104 6.93 -7.41 4.75
C PHE A 104 6.80 -7.85 6.21
N GLY A 105 5.84 -7.25 6.90
CA GLY A 105 5.37 -7.76 8.18
C GLY A 105 4.64 -9.09 8.00
N ARG A 106 4.19 -9.67 9.12
CA ARG A 106 3.60 -11.01 9.15
C ARG A 106 2.33 -11.06 8.30
N LEU A 107 1.40 -10.12 8.51
CA LEU A 107 0.10 -10.08 7.83
C LEU A 107 0.28 -9.75 6.34
N THR A 108 1.16 -8.79 6.03
CA THR A 108 1.49 -8.42 4.66
C THR A 108 2.05 -9.63 3.90
N ASN A 109 2.94 -10.41 4.52
CA ASN A 109 3.50 -11.61 3.92
C ASN A 109 2.48 -12.76 3.80
N GLU A 110 1.60 -12.95 4.78
CA GLU A 110 0.50 -13.92 4.70
C GLU A 110 -0.42 -13.62 3.50
N MET A 111 -0.82 -12.36 3.33
CA MET A 111 -1.61 -11.93 2.17
C MET A 111 -0.86 -12.12 0.85
N TRP A 112 0.42 -11.76 0.79
CA TRP A 112 1.25 -11.92 -0.42
C TRP A 112 1.35 -13.38 -0.88
N ILE A 113 1.54 -14.32 0.06
CA ILE A 113 1.56 -15.76 -0.22
C ILE A 113 0.17 -16.24 -0.67
N GLY A 114 -0.89 -15.72 -0.06
CA GLY A 114 -2.28 -15.98 -0.48
C GLY A 114 -2.53 -15.60 -1.94
N LEU A 115 -2.13 -14.39 -2.34
CA LEU A 115 -2.25 -13.91 -3.73
C LEU A 115 -1.50 -14.80 -4.71
N LYS A 116 -0.25 -15.18 -4.37
CA LYS A 116 0.53 -16.12 -5.17
C LYS A 116 -0.17 -17.45 -5.37
N SER A 117 -0.79 -17.99 -4.32
CA SER A 117 -1.48 -19.29 -4.37
C SER A 117 -2.78 -19.22 -5.19
N PHE A 118 -3.33 -18.03 -5.38
CA PHE A 118 -4.54 -17.81 -6.17
C PHE A 118 -4.23 -17.60 -7.66
N TYR A 119 -3.11 -16.94 -7.97
CA TYR A 119 -2.74 -16.55 -9.34
C TYR A 119 -1.68 -17.42 -10.02
N LEU A 120 -0.98 -18.30 -9.28
CA LEU A 120 0.04 -19.23 -9.78
C LEU A 120 -0.34 -20.68 -9.48
#